data_AF-A0A3B9TY37-F1
#
_entry.id   AF-A0A3B9TY37-F1
#
_cell.length_a   1.000
_cell.length_b   1.000
_cell.length_c   1.000
_cell.angle_alpha   90.00
_cell.angle_beta   90.00
_cell.angle_gamma   90.00
#
_symmetry.space_group_name_H-M   'P 1'
#
loop_
_entity.id
_entity.type
_entity.pdbx_description
1 polymer ?
#
loop_
_entity_poly.entity_id
_entity_poly.type
_entity_poly.pdbx_seq_one_letter_code
_entity_poly.pdbx_strand_id
1 'polypeptide(L)'
;MLPDLLTPLAGEYQFFNLFRYITFRTGGATITALIISLMFGPAMIRWLKSHQAEGQPIRADGPESHLVTKIGTPTMGGLLILGAFALSTLLWMPLSNPYLWPVL
;
A
#
# COMPACT_ATOMS: atom_id res chain seq x y z
N MET A 1 0.74 -13.95 6.09
CA MET A 1 -0.20 -15.07 6.08
C MET A 1 0.29 -16.19 5.17
N LEU A 2 0.59 -15.88 3.90
CA LEU A 2 0.95 -16.88 2.88
C LEU A 2 2.13 -17.78 3.25
N PRO A 3 3.22 -17.30 3.88
CA PRO A 3 4.33 -18.19 4.23
C PRO A 3 3.93 -19.24 5.25
N ASP A 4 3.11 -18.88 6.25
CA ASP A 4 2.64 -19.84 7.26
C ASP A 4 1.72 -20.90 6.65
N LEU A 5 0.89 -20.51 5.67
CA LEU A 5 -0.07 -21.40 5.03
C LEU A 5 0.58 -22.32 3.98
N LEU A 6 1.49 -21.79 3.16
CA LEU A 6 1.97 -22.47 1.95
C LEU A 6 3.29 -23.20 2.15
N THR A 7 4.16 -22.72 3.05
CA THR A 7 5.45 -23.39 3.32
C THR A 7 5.31 -24.85 3.79
N PRO A 8 4.32 -25.24 4.60
CA PRO A 8 4.13 -26.65 4.98
C PRO A 8 3.88 -27.59 3.79
N LEU A 9 3.21 -27.09 2.74
CA LEU A 9 2.93 -27.86 1.52
C LEU A 9 4.16 -28.05 0.62
N ALA A 10 5.29 -27.41 0.95
CA ALA A 10 6.52 -27.52 0.18
C ALA A 10 7.12 -28.93 0.15
N GLY A 11 6.71 -29.80 1.10
CA GLY A 11 7.09 -31.22 1.09
C GLY A 11 6.42 -32.02 -0.03
N GLU A 12 5.22 -31.62 -0.45
CA GLU A 12 4.47 -32.25 -1.55
C GLU A 12 4.70 -31.53 -2.88
N TYR A 13 4.83 -30.19 -2.84
CA TYR A 13 5.00 -29.36 -4.02
C TYR A 13 6.19 -28.43 -3.88
N GLN A 14 7.26 -28.69 -4.64
CA GLN A 14 8.50 -27.91 -4.62
C GLN A 14 8.30 -26.41 -4.86
N PHE A 15 7.27 -26.02 -5.62
CA PHE A 15 6.94 -24.61 -5.90
C PHE A 15 6.74 -23.78 -4.63
N PHE A 16 6.12 -24.33 -3.58
CA PHE A 16 5.86 -23.58 -2.35
C PHE A 16 7.13 -23.29 -1.53
N ASN A 17 8.26 -23.91 -1.86
CA ASN A 17 9.55 -23.59 -1.26
C ASN A 17 9.95 -22.12 -1.51
N LEU A 18 9.40 -21.47 -2.55
CA LEU A 18 9.60 -20.04 -2.83
C LEU A 18 9.20 -19.14 -1.64
N PHE A 19 8.19 -19.52 -0.87
CA PHE A 19 7.71 -18.73 0.29
C PHE A 19 8.68 -18.74 1.48
N ARG A 20 9.71 -19.59 1.48
CA ARG A 20 10.78 -19.55 2.49
C ARG A 20 11.77 -18.41 2.26
N TYR A 21 11.94 -17.99 1.00
CA TYR A 21 12.92 -16.96 0.66
C TYR A 21 12.39 -15.57 0.99
N ILE A 22 13.14 -14.81 1.79
CA ILE A 22 12.76 -13.44 2.14
C ILE A 22 12.72 -12.53 0.90
N THR A 23 13.65 -12.70 -0.05
CA THR A 23 13.70 -11.90 -1.29
C THR A 23 12.43 -12.06 -2.12
N PHE A 24 11.93 -13.29 -2.27
CA PHE A 24 10.69 -13.57 -2.98
C PHE A 24 9.49 -12.90 -2.28
N ARG A 25 9.39 -13.05 -0.96
CA ARG A 25 8.31 -12.45 -0.18
C ARG A 25 8.33 -10.92 -0.22
N THR A 26 9.51 -10.31 -0.09
CA THR A 26 9.67 -8.85 -0.17
C THR A 26 9.32 -8.33 -1.57
N GLY A 27 9.77 -9.01 -2.63
CA GLY A 27 9.41 -8.66 -3.99
C GLY A 27 7.90 -8.76 -4.24
N GLY A 28 7.29 -9.87 -3.80
CA GLY A 28 5.85 -10.09 -3.87
C GLY A 28 5.07 -9.02 -3.11
N ALA A 29 5.51 -8.64 -1.90
CA ALA A 29 4.89 -7.59 -1.12
C ALA A 29 4.95 -6.22 -1.81
N THR A 30 6.11 -5.84 -2.36
CA THR A 30 6.26 -4.57 -3.09
C THR A 30 5.34 -4.52 -4.31
N ILE A 31 5.32 -5.58 -5.12
CA ILE A 31 4.47 -5.66 -6.31
C ILE A 31 2.99 -5.62 -5.92
N THR A 32 2.60 -6.36 -4.88
CA THR A 32 1.21 -6.38 -4.40
C THR A 32 0.77 -4.99 -3.92
N ALA A 33 1.61 -4.31 -3.14
CA ALA A 33 1.31 -2.95 -2.67
C ALA A 33 1.21 -1.94 -3.83
N LEU A 34 2.07 -2.07 -4.85
CA LEU A 34 2.02 -1.26 -6.06
C LEU A 34 0.71 -1.48 -6.82
N ILE A 35 0.32 -2.74 -7.05
CA ILE A 35 -0.92 -3.09 -7.74
C ILE A 35 -2.12 -2.50 -7.00
N ILE A 36 -2.20 -2.69 -5.68
CA ILE A 36 -3.27 -2.11 -4.87
C ILE A 36 -3.28 -0.58 -5.02
N SER A 37 -2.14 0.08 -4.91
CA SER A 37 -2.05 1.54 -5.01
C SER A 37 -2.51 2.05 -6.37
N LEU A 38 -2.12 1.40 -7.46
CA LEU A 38 -2.50 1.79 -8.82
C LEU A 38 -3.97 1.51 -9.12
N MET A 39 -4.50 0.36 -8.66
CA MET A 39 -5.90 0.00 -8.88
C MET A 39 -6.87 0.86 -8.08
N PHE A 40 -6.59 1.09 -6.80
CA PHE A 40 -7.48 1.83 -5.90
C PHE A 40 -7.21 3.33 -5.89
N GLY A 41 -6.08 3.79 -6.44
CA GLY A 41 -5.70 5.21 -6.51
C GLY A 41 -6.78 6.12 -7.09
N PRO A 42 -7.30 5.87 -8.31
CA PRO A 42 -8.32 6.71 -8.92
C PRO A 42 -9.63 6.76 -8.11
N ALA A 43 -10.03 5.64 -7.51
CA ALA A 43 -11.22 5.56 -6.67
C ALA A 43 -11.04 6.36 -5.37
N MET A 44 -9.88 6.22 -4.71
CA MET A 44 -9.53 6.97 -3.51
C MET A 44 -9.48 8.48 -3.79
N ILE A 45 -8.89 8.90 -4.92
CA ILE A 45 -8.85 10.33 -5.29
C ILE A 45 -10.25 10.89 -5.47
N ARG A 46 -11.15 10.18 -6.17
CA ARG A 46 -12.55 10.62 -6.33
C ARG A 46 -13.28 10.71 -5.00
N TRP A 47 -13.09 9.72 -4.13
CA TRP A 47 -13.69 9.69 -2.81
C TRP A 47 -13.17 10.82 -1.91
N LEU A 48 -11.86 11.08 -1.91
CA LEU A 48 -11.29 12.20 -1.15
C LEU A 48 -11.77 13.54 -1.69
N LYS A 49 -11.85 13.73 -3.01
CA LYS A 49 -12.39 14.95 -3.63
C LYS A 49 -13.85 15.22 -3.23
N SER A 50 -14.66 14.17 -3.06
CA SER A 50 -16.06 14.35 -2.64
C SER A 50 -16.18 14.72 -1.16
N HIS A 51 -15.19 14.41 -0.32
CA HIS A 51 -15.19 14.72 1.12
C HIS A 51 -14.38 15.99 1.46
N GLN A 52 -13.46 16.40 0.58
CA GLN A 52 -12.59 17.56 0.74
C GLN A 52 -12.77 18.51 -0.45
N ALA A 53 -13.91 19.20 -0.49
CA ALA A 53 -14.29 20.07 -1.60
C ALA A 53 -13.28 21.22 -1.83
N GLU A 54 -12.68 21.75 -0.77
CA GLU A 54 -11.69 22.85 -0.85
C GLU A 54 -10.25 22.37 -1.14
N GLY A 55 -9.99 21.06 -1.09
CA GLY A 55 -8.66 20.48 -1.32
C GLY A 55 -7.61 20.94 -0.30
N GLN A 56 -6.35 20.98 -0.73
CA GLN A 56 -5.25 21.51 0.10
C GLN A 56 -5.31 23.04 0.22
N PRO A 57 -5.21 23.62 1.43
CA PRO A 57 -5.13 25.07 1.60
C PRO A 57 -3.84 25.58 0.97
N ILE A 58 -3.96 26.35 -0.12
CA ILE A 58 -2.81 26.89 -0.85
C ILE A 58 -2.40 28.22 -0.23
N ARG A 59 -1.11 28.36 0.02
CA ARG A 59 -0.50 29.60 0.50
C ARG A 59 -0.57 30.67 -0.60
N ALA A 60 -1.05 31.87 -0.24
CA ALA A 60 -1.22 32.99 -1.18
C ALA A 60 0.10 33.65 -1.60
N ASP A 61 1.17 33.38 -0.86
CA ASP A 61 2.54 33.86 -1.00
C ASP A 61 3.38 33.07 -2.04
N GLY A 62 2.76 32.15 -2.79
CA GLY A 62 3.42 31.37 -3.84
C GLY A 62 3.26 31.94 -5.26
N PRO A 63 4.00 31.42 -6.26
CA PRO A 63 3.84 31.82 -7.66
C PRO A 63 2.42 31.53 -8.17
N GLU A 64 1.85 32.41 -8.99
CA GLU A 64 0.46 32.26 -9.51
C GLU A 64 0.21 30.92 -10.21
N SER A 65 1.24 30.35 -10.85
CA SER A 65 1.17 29.04 -11.50
C SER A 65 0.86 27.89 -10.53
N HIS A 66 1.28 28.00 -9.26
CA HIS A 66 1.01 27.01 -8.22
C HIS A 66 -0.41 27.12 -7.67
N LEU A 67 -1.01 28.31 -7.68
CA LEU A 67 -2.40 28.50 -7.30
C LEU A 67 -3.29 27.79 -8.34
N VAL A 68 -3.12 28.05 -9.63
CA VAL A 68 -4.00 27.48 -10.68
C VAL A 68 -3.87 25.95 -10.79
N THR A 69 -2.67 25.39 -10.65
CA THR A 69 -2.43 23.94 -10.90
C THR A 69 -2.72 23.03 -9.71
N LYS A 70 -2.70 23.54 -8.48
CA LYS A 70 -2.89 22.71 -7.27
C LYS A 70 -4.28 22.82 -6.65
N ILE A 71 -5.11 23.77 -7.09
CA ILE A 71 -6.51 23.91 -6.64
C ILE A 71 -7.27 22.60 -6.87
N GLY A 72 -7.93 22.10 -5.82
CA GLY A 72 -8.77 20.90 -5.89
C GLY A 72 -8.02 19.57 -5.84
N THR A 73 -6.71 19.56 -5.52
CA THR A 73 -6.01 18.30 -5.18
C THR A 73 -6.36 17.90 -3.74
N PRO A 74 -6.92 16.70 -3.50
CA PRO A 74 -7.26 16.27 -2.15
C PRO A 74 -6.00 16.03 -1.29
N THR A 75 -6.13 16.18 0.02
CA THR A 75 -5.14 15.76 1.01
C THR A 75 -5.44 14.33 1.50
N MET A 76 -4.57 13.76 2.34
CA MET A 76 -4.72 12.40 2.93
C MET A 76 -4.42 11.20 2.00
N GLY A 77 -3.60 11.37 0.97
CA GLY A 77 -3.12 10.23 0.15
C GLY A 77 -2.39 9.13 0.94
N GLY A 78 -1.87 9.47 2.13
CA GLY A 78 -1.26 8.50 3.05
C GLY A 78 -2.18 7.36 3.46
N LEU A 79 -3.51 7.55 3.44
CA LEU A 79 -4.47 6.48 3.73
C LEU A 79 -4.34 5.31 2.73
N LEU A 80 -4.17 5.62 1.44
CA LEU A 80 -3.95 4.61 0.41
C LEU A 80 -2.62 3.89 0.62
N ILE A 81 -1.57 4.63 0.97
CA ILE A 81 -0.23 4.08 1.20
C ILE A 81 -0.26 3.12 2.38
N LEU A 82 -0.80 3.55 3.52
CA LEU A 82 -0.89 2.72 4.73
C LEU A 82 -1.81 1.51 4.52
N GLY A 83 -2.94 1.69 3.82
CA GLY A 83 -3.83 0.59 3.48
C GLY A 83 -3.16 -0.46 2.58
N ALA A 84 -2.51 -0.04 1.49
CA ALA A 84 -1.80 -0.93 0.59
C ALA A 84 -0.62 -1.62 1.27
N PHE A 85 0.13 -0.89 2.11
CA PHE A 85 1.22 -1.43 2.91
C PHE A 85 0.73 -2.48 3.92
N ALA A 86 -0.33 -2.19 4.67
CA ALA A 86 -0.87 -3.08 5.69
C ALA A 86 -1.40 -4.38 5.05
N LEU A 87 -2.20 -4.28 3.98
CA LEU A 87 -2.73 -5.43 3.27
C LEU A 87 -1.62 -6.30 2.67
N SER A 88 -0.65 -5.68 2.01
CA SER A 88 0.46 -6.40 1.40
C SER A 88 1.35 -7.07 2.46
N THR A 89 1.68 -6.36 3.53
CA THR A 89 2.48 -6.89 4.64
C THR A 89 1.76 -8.07 5.29
N LEU A 90 0.48 -7.95 5.64
CA LEU A 90 -0.30 -9.05 6.23
C LEU A 90 -0.34 -10.28 5.33
N LEU A 91 -0.42 -10.10 4.02
CA LEU A 91 -0.41 -11.19 3.07
C LEU A 91 0.94 -11.93 3.07
N TRP A 92 2.06 -11.21 2.97
CA TRP A 92 3.39 -11.77 2.72
C TRP A 92 4.26 -12.04 3.96
N MET A 93 3.93 -11.46 5.12
CA MET A 93 4.63 -11.65 6.39
C MET A 93 4.22 -12.96 7.08
N PRO A 94 5.11 -13.69 7.77
CA PRO A 94 4.67 -14.76 8.68
C PRO A 94 4.02 -14.16 9.94
N LEU A 95 2.72 -14.42 10.13
CA LEU A 95 1.90 -13.93 11.25
C LEU A 95 2.30 -14.59 12.58
N SER A 96 2.90 -15.78 12.50
CA SER A 96 3.45 -16.53 13.62
C SER A 96 4.62 -15.80 14.31
N ASN A 97 5.27 -14.85 13.63
CA ASN A 97 6.42 -14.13 14.17
C ASN A 97 6.01 -12.77 14.76
N PRO A 98 6.03 -12.59 16.11
CA PRO A 98 5.63 -11.34 16.75
C PRO A 98 6.53 -10.15 16.39
N TYR A 99 7.80 -10.37 16.04
CA TYR A 99 8.75 -9.30 15.73
C TYR A 99 8.50 -8.60 14.40
N LEU A 100 7.68 -9.18 13.53
CA LEU A 100 7.41 -8.63 12.21
C LEU A 100 6.15 -7.77 12.18
N TRP A 101 5.36 -7.76 13.25
CA TRP A 101 4.12 -6.99 13.30
C TRP A 101 4.42 -5.49 13.14
N PRO A 102 3.81 -4.84 12.13
CA PRO A 102 4.02 -3.42 11.95
C PRO A 102 3.34 -2.68 13.11
N VAL A 103 4.10 -1.81 13.78
CA VAL A 103 3.55 -0.81 14.69
C VAL A 103 2.92 0.26 13.81
N LEU A 104 1.61 0.12 13.55
CA LEU A 104 0.80 1.06 12.78
C LEU A 104 0.13 2.08 13.72
#